data_AF-A0A1I6RFK0-F1
#
_entry.id   AF-A0A1I6RFK0-F1
#
_cell.length_a   1.000
_cell.length_b   1.000
_cell.length_c   1.000
_cell.angle_alpha   90.00
_cell.angle_beta   90.00
_cell.angle_gamma   90.00
#
_symmetry.space_group_name_H-M   'P 1'
#
loop_
_entity.id
_entity.type
_entity.pdbx_description
1 polymer ?
#
loop_
_entity_poly.entity_id
_entity_poly.type
_entity_poly.pdbx_seq_one_letter_code
_entity_poly.pdbx_strand_id
1 'polypeptide(L)'
;MPVYKLNNNNFVVGTFSSVTPERENYDFHIVEFDKDANNISERNYGGYRNDHLMDIAECPDGGLILMGYSNSKDGDIKSWRDELTYENGGNAWVVRLGKNREIKWEKIMGGTEISWFRKAVYYNNKLLVAFHTTATDIDFQSPERSKGGFIVLDDQGNITDKKYIGEDMIYCTFDSQGFLIMLTYNHDDYYGTYTPRLIKIR
;
A
#
# COMPACT_ATOMS: atom_id res chain seq x y z
N MET A 1 -9.65 4.40 -5.08
CA MET A 1 -10.48 3.34 -4.47
C MET A 1 -10.25 2.07 -5.26
N PRO A 2 -9.54 1.09 -4.69
CA PRO A 2 -9.23 -0.15 -5.40
C PRO A 2 -10.49 -1.03 -5.54
N VAL A 3 -10.62 -1.69 -6.69
CA VAL A 3 -11.57 -2.77 -6.91
C VAL A 3 -10.77 -3.98 -7.34
N TYR A 4 -10.94 -5.09 -6.66
CA TYR A 4 -10.21 -6.32 -6.92
C TYR A 4 -11.18 -7.48 -7.16
N LYS A 5 -10.99 -8.20 -8.26
CA LYS A 5 -11.72 -9.44 -8.54
C LYS A 5 -10.93 -10.62 -8.01
N LEU A 6 -11.50 -11.35 -7.05
CA LEU A 6 -10.90 -12.53 -6.45
C LEU A 6 -10.96 -13.74 -7.40
N ASN A 7 -10.09 -14.72 -7.16
CA ASN A 7 -10.00 -15.96 -7.94
C ASN A 7 -11.30 -16.78 -7.90
N ASN A 8 -12.10 -16.66 -6.83
CA ASN A 8 -13.42 -17.27 -6.70
C ASN A 8 -14.54 -16.49 -7.44
N ASN A 9 -14.19 -15.43 -8.19
CA ASN A 9 -15.08 -14.48 -8.86
C ASN A 9 -15.88 -13.53 -7.96
N ASN A 10 -15.63 -13.52 -6.65
CA ASN A 10 -16.12 -12.44 -5.79
C ASN A 10 -15.35 -11.14 -6.07
N PHE A 11 -15.86 -10.04 -5.55
CA PHE A 11 -15.25 -8.72 -5.66
C PHE A 11 -14.98 -8.15 -4.27
N VAL A 12 -13.83 -7.50 -4.11
CA VAL A 12 -13.54 -6.67 -2.95
C VAL A 12 -13.38 -5.23 -3.42
N VAL A 13 -14.13 -4.34 -2.81
CA VAL A 13 -14.11 -2.90 -3.09
C VAL A 13 -13.53 -2.20 -1.87
N GLY A 14 -12.42 -1.49 -2.07
CA GLY A 14 -11.86 -0.60 -1.07
C GLY A 14 -12.53 0.77 -1.13
N THR A 15 -13.10 1.21 -0.02
CA THR A 15 -13.66 2.56 0.15
C THR A 15 -12.97 3.29 1.30
N PHE A 16 -13.47 4.46 1.63
CA PHE A 16 -13.24 5.12 2.90
C PHE A 16 -14.54 5.05 3.70
N SER A 17 -14.46 4.84 5.02
CA SER A 17 -15.60 5.00 5.93
C SER A 17 -15.16 5.77 7.17
N SER A 18 -16.07 6.53 7.75
CA SER A 18 -15.93 7.10 9.09
C SER A 18 -16.78 6.23 10.01
N VAL A 19 -16.13 5.59 10.99
CA VAL A 19 -16.79 4.60 11.84
C VAL A 19 -17.64 5.25 12.95
N THR A 20 -17.51 6.56 13.21
CA THR A 20 -18.38 7.26 14.16
C THR A 20 -18.68 8.72 13.79
N PRO A 21 -19.87 9.24 14.13
CA PRO A 21 -20.23 10.66 13.97
C PRO A 21 -19.28 11.66 14.66
N GLU A 22 -18.42 11.15 15.56
CA GLU A 22 -17.47 11.93 16.36
C GLU A 22 -16.05 11.91 15.78
N ARG A 23 -15.82 11.15 14.69
CA ARG A 23 -14.52 11.04 14.02
C ARG A 23 -14.68 11.34 12.53
N GLU A 24 -14.16 12.48 12.09
CA GLU A 24 -14.05 12.83 10.66
C GLU A 24 -12.92 12.06 9.94
N ASN A 25 -12.48 10.91 10.47
CA ASN A 25 -11.32 10.20 9.99
C ASN A 25 -11.69 8.98 9.14
N TYR A 26 -10.85 8.66 8.17
CA TYR A 26 -11.02 7.55 7.24
C TYR A 26 -10.26 6.32 7.72
N ASP A 27 -10.86 5.13 7.62
CA ASP A 27 -10.17 3.84 7.79
C ASP A 27 -9.97 3.13 6.44
N PHE A 28 -9.12 2.09 6.40
CA PHE A 28 -9.15 1.11 5.32
C PHE A 28 -10.49 0.37 5.39
N HIS A 29 -11.42 0.77 4.54
CA HIS A 29 -12.73 0.13 4.47
C HIS A 29 -12.79 -0.82 3.29
N ILE A 30 -13.20 -2.06 3.51
CA ILE A 30 -13.44 -3.04 2.44
C ILE A 30 -14.86 -3.60 2.51
N VAL A 31 -15.46 -3.72 1.34
CA VAL A 31 -16.75 -4.38 1.14
C VAL A 31 -16.54 -5.54 0.16
N GLU A 32 -16.96 -6.73 0.56
CA GLU A 32 -16.91 -7.92 -0.28
C GLU A 32 -18.30 -8.22 -0.86
N PHE A 33 -18.33 -8.51 -2.16
CA PHE A 33 -19.53 -8.92 -2.89
C PHE A 33 -19.32 -10.29 -3.53
N ASP A 34 -20.37 -11.09 -3.60
CA ASP A 34 -20.35 -12.30 -4.41
C ASP A 34 -20.39 -11.96 -5.91
N LYS A 35 -20.21 -12.97 -6.75
CA LYS A 35 -20.26 -12.85 -8.21
C LYS A 35 -21.61 -12.33 -8.76
N ASP A 36 -22.67 -12.39 -7.95
CA ASP A 36 -24.03 -11.97 -8.29
C ASP A 36 -24.36 -10.59 -7.66
N ALA A 37 -23.34 -9.90 -7.15
CA ALA A 37 -23.39 -8.57 -6.52
C ALA A 37 -24.14 -8.49 -5.18
N ASN A 38 -24.30 -9.60 -4.47
CA ASN A 38 -24.80 -9.58 -3.09
C ASN A 38 -23.66 -9.23 -2.12
N ASN A 39 -23.95 -8.40 -1.11
CA ASN A 39 -22.99 -8.09 -0.05
C ASN A 39 -22.71 -9.35 0.80
N ILE A 40 -21.43 -9.69 0.95
CA ILE A 40 -20.93 -10.79 1.79
C ILE A 40 -20.48 -10.27 3.14
N SER A 41 -19.65 -9.22 3.14
CA SER A 41 -19.07 -8.69 4.37
C SER A 41 -18.56 -7.26 4.20
N GLU A 42 -18.41 -6.58 5.32
CA GLU A 42 -17.91 -5.22 5.43
C GLU A 42 -16.95 -5.14 6.63
N ARG A 43 -15.78 -4.54 6.45
CA ARG A 43 -14.70 -4.47 7.45
C ARG A 43 -13.95 -3.16 7.38
N ASN A 44 -13.57 -2.62 8.53
CA ASN A 44 -12.69 -1.46 8.68
C ASN A 44 -11.38 -1.89 9.34
N TYR A 45 -10.27 -1.30 8.91
CA TYR A 45 -8.96 -1.46 9.52
C TYR A 45 -8.27 -0.10 9.62
N GLY A 46 -7.79 0.24 10.81
CA GLY A 46 -7.19 1.55 11.03
C GLY A 46 -7.14 1.93 12.51
N GLY A 47 -7.10 3.22 12.78
CA GLY A 47 -6.94 3.76 14.12
C GLY A 47 -7.74 5.02 14.36
N TYR A 48 -7.21 5.88 15.21
CA TYR A 48 -7.87 7.13 15.56
C TYR A 48 -7.80 8.16 14.43
N ARG A 49 -6.75 8.16 13.61
CA ARG A 49 -6.47 9.15 12.54
C ARG A 49 -6.80 8.56 11.17
N ASN A 50 -6.41 9.27 10.10
CA ASN A 50 -6.70 8.84 8.73
C ASN A 50 -5.80 7.70 8.26
N ASP A 51 -6.43 6.70 7.68
CA ASP A 51 -5.85 5.50 7.09
C ASP A 51 -6.45 5.32 5.68
N HIS A 52 -5.61 5.48 4.66
CA HIS A 52 -6.04 5.54 3.26
C HIS A 52 -5.63 4.30 2.47
N LEU A 53 -6.62 3.50 2.07
CA LEU A 53 -6.44 2.29 1.28
C LEU A 53 -6.19 2.63 -0.21
N MET A 54 -5.04 2.19 -0.73
CA MET A 54 -4.58 2.46 -2.09
C MET A 54 -4.75 1.26 -3.02
N ASP A 55 -4.40 0.05 -2.56
CA ASP A 55 -4.48 -1.17 -3.37
C ASP A 55 -4.87 -2.40 -2.55
N ILE A 56 -5.36 -3.42 -3.26
CA ILE A 56 -5.71 -4.73 -2.73
C ILE A 56 -5.04 -5.78 -3.62
N ALA A 57 -4.47 -6.82 -3.00
CA ALA A 57 -3.95 -7.97 -3.73
C ALA A 57 -4.39 -9.28 -3.05
N GLU A 58 -4.78 -10.28 -3.83
CA GLU A 58 -5.10 -11.61 -3.30
C GLU A 58 -3.84 -12.44 -3.09
N CYS A 59 -3.76 -13.13 -1.96
CA CYS A 59 -2.66 -14.03 -1.61
C CYS A 59 -2.92 -15.42 -2.20
N PRO A 60 -1.87 -16.23 -2.48
CA PRO A 60 -2.04 -17.60 -2.96
C PRO A 60 -2.87 -18.50 -2.04
N ASP A 61 -2.89 -18.20 -0.74
CA ASP A 61 -3.70 -18.91 0.25
C ASP A 61 -5.14 -18.38 0.37
N GLY A 62 -5.60 -17.48 -0.49
CA GLY A 62 -6.94 -16.88 -0.46
C GLY A 62 -7.15 -15.81 0.62
N GLY A 63 -6.10 -15.41 1.33
CA GLY A 63 -6.07 -14.17 2.11
C GLY A 63 -5.90 -12.94 1.22
N LEU A 64 -5.84 -11.75 1.84
CA LEU A 64 -5.66 -10.48 1.14
C LEU A 64 -4.45 -9.71 1.68
N ILE A 65 -3.87 -8.88 0.84
CA ILE A 65 -3.05 -7.75 1.23
C ILE A 65 -3.89 -6.49 1.01
N LEU A 66 -3.98 -5.66 2.05
CA LEU A 66 -4.44 -4.28 1.95
C LEU A 66 -3.23 -3.36 2.12
N MET A 67 -3.17 -2.27 1.37
CA MET A 67 -2.06 -1.32 1.54
C MET A 67 -2.36 0.10 1.12
N GLY A 68 -1.63 1.02 1.72
CA GLY A 68 -1.66 2.44 1.42
C GLY A 68 -0.81 3.20 2.41
N TYR A 69 -1.42 4.15 3.13
CA TYR A 69 -0.74 4.87 4.21
C TYR A 69 -1.65 5.10 5.40
N SER A 70 -1.01 5.29 6.56
CA SER A 70 -1.64 5.50 7.85
C SER A 70 -1.05 6.74 8.53
N ASN A 71 -1.91 7.58 9.07
CA ASN A 71 -1.57 8.62 10.03
C ASN A 71 -1.78 8.16 11.48
N SER A 72 -2.25 6.93 11.69
CA SER A 72 -2.59 6.35 12.99
C SER A 72 -1.39 5.66 13.64
N LYS A 73 -1.41 5.61 14.97
CA LYS A 73 -0.41 4.89 15.80
C LYS A 73 -1.06 3.95 16.83
N ASP A 74 -2.35 3.70 16.66
CA ASP A 74 -3.22 2.96 17.56
C ASP A 74 -4.20 2.10 16.74
N GLY A 75 -5.24 1.57 17.38
CA GLY A 75 -6.20 0.69 16.70
C GLY A 75 -5.50 -0.58 16.21
N ASP A 76 -5.57 -0.83 14.91
CA ASP A 76 -4.96 -2.00 14.27
C ASP A 76 -3.46 -1.83 13.98
N ILE A 77 -2.90 -0.62 14.11
CA ILE A 77 -1.48 -0.35 13.89
C ILE A 77 -0.71 -0.72 15.18
N LYS A 78 -0.20 -1.94 15.25
CA LYS A 78 0.57 -2.48 16.38
C LYS A 78 2.07 -2.38 16.19
N SER A 79 2.52 -2.20 14.95
CA SER A 79 3.92 -2.16 14.53
C SER A 79 4.54 -0.76 14.53
N TRP A 80 3.83 0.22 15.10
CA TRP A 80 4.35 1.58 15.29
C TRP A 80 5.67 1.58 16.05
N ARG A 81 6.57 2.48 15.67
CA ARG A 81 7.88 2.70 16.29
C ARG A 81 8.06 4.18 16.59
N ASP A 82 8.67 4.51 17.72
CA ASP A 82 8.74 5.90 18.24
C ASP A 82 9.56 6.84 17.33
N GLU A 83 10.39 6.28 16.46
CA GLU A 83 11.17 7.02 15.47
C GLU A 83 10.32 7.50 14.27
N LEU A 84 9.13 6.91 14.06
CA LEU A 84 8.20 7.34 13.01
C LEU A 84 7.43 8.58 13.47
N THR A 85 7.12 9.47 12.53
CA THR A 85 6.23 10.62 12.77
C THR A 85 5.04 10.58 11.83
N TYR A 86 3.94 11.20 12.26
CA TYR A 86 2.80 11.52 11.39
C TYR A 86 2.68 13.03 11.10
N GLU A 87 3.55 13.87 11.65
CA GLU A 87 3.42 15.34 11.63
C GLU A 87 3.58 15.92 10.22
N ASN A 88 4.45 15.32 9.41
CA ASN A 88 4.69 15.73 8.03
C ASN A 88 3.84 14.95 7.02
N GLY A 89 3.01 13.98 7.48
CA GLY A 89 2.15 13.13 6.66
C GLY A 89 2.17 11.68 7.17
N GLY A 90 1.53 10.76 6.44
CA GLY A 90 1.39 9.35 6.87
C GLY A 90 2.61 8.49 6.55
N ASN A 91 2.66 7.32 7.19
CA ASN A 91 3.62 6.26 6.88
C ASN A 91 2.95 5.17 6.05
N ALA A 92 3.72 4.49 5.20
CA ALA A 92 3.20 3.42 4.37
C ALA A 92 2.72 2.27 5.26
N TRP A 93 1.54 1.74 4.99
CA TRP A 93 0.96 0.69 5.82
C TRP A 93 0.49 -0.47 4.97
N VAL A 94 0.87 -1.68 5.37
CA VAL A 94 0.48 -2.94 4.72
C VAL A 94 -0.12 -3.88 5.76
N VAL A 95 -1.25 -4.48 5.41
CA VAL A 95 -2.01 -5.40 6.28
C VAL A 95 -2.22 -6.71 5.54
N ARG A 96 -1.78 -7.81 6.16
CA ARG A 96 -2.09 -9.17 5.70
C ARG A 96 -3.32 -9.69 6.41
N LEU A 97 -4.34 -10.02 5.63
CA LEU A 97 -5.58 -10.60 6.10
C LEU A 97 -5.65 -12.09 5.76
N GLY A 98 -6.21 -12.90 6.67
CA GLY A 98 -6.58 -14.27 6.39
C GLY A 98 -7.85 -14.40 5.52
N LYS A 99 -8.26 -15.64 5.27
CA LYS A 99 -9.49 -15.94 4.49
C LYS A 99 -10.75 -15.37 5.14
N ASN A 100 -10.77 -15.25 6.48
CA ASN A 100 -11.91 -14.71 7.23
C ASN A 100 -11.76 -13.21 7.51
N ARG A 101 -10.82 -12.55 6.81
CA ARG A 101 -10.52 -11.11 6.93
C ARG A 101 -9.97 -10.72 8.30
N GLU A 102 -9.41 -11.67 9.04
CA GLU A 102 -8.66 -11.42 10.27
C GLU A 102 -7.24 -10.95 9.97
N ILE A 103 -6.72 -9.97 10.72
CA ILE A 103 -5.32 -9.54 10.58
C ILE A 103 -4.40 -10.69 11.02
N LYS A 104 -3.51 -11.11 10.11
CA LYS A 104 -2.41 -12.04 10.40
C LYS A 104 -1.16 -11.30 10.86
N TRP A 105 -0.85 -10.23 10.16
CA TRP A 105 0.21 -9.29 10.51
C TRP A 105 -0.06 -7.95 9.82
N GLU A 106 0.55 -6.90 10.34
CA GLU A 106 0.59 -5.60 9.71
C GLU A 106 1.98 -4.97 9.90
N LYS A 107 2.36 -4.09 8.99
CA LYS A 107 3.63 -3.37 9.03
C LYS A 107 3.40 -1.93 8.61
N ILE A 108 3.72 -1.02 9.51
CA ILE A 108 3.89 0.40 9.20
C ILE A 108 5.37 0.68 8.92
N MET A 109 5.61 1.33 7.79
CA MET A 109 6.92 1.60 7.23
C MET A 109 7.02 3.06 6.79
N GLY A 110 8.10 3.73 7.12
CA GLY A 110 8.29 5.13 6.76
C GLY A 110 9.46 5.75 7.45
N GLY A 111 9.29 7.00 7.88
CA GLY A 111 10.33 7.77 8.51
C GLY A 111 9.83 9.09 9.09
N THR A 112 10.68 10.11 9.07
CA THR A 112 10.33 11.47 9.53
C THR A 112 9.49 12.27 8.54
N GLU A 113 9.23 11.69 7.36
CA GLU A 113 8.49 12.30 6.25
C GLU A 113 7.54 11.26 5.64
N ILE A 114 6.73 11.70 4.68
CA ILE A 114 5.62 10.90 4.14
C ILE A 114 6.12 9.68 3.37
N SER A 115 5.45 8.55 3.56
CA SER A 115 5.62 7.36 2.74
C SER A 115 4.27 6.71 2.48
N TRP A 116 4.08 6.13 1.29
CA TRP A 116 2.87 5.37 0.98
C TRP A 116 3.10 4.27 -0.05
N PHE A 117 2.32 3.20 0.08
CA PHE A 117 2.27 2.15 -0.94
C PHE A 117 1.29 2.50 -2.05
N ARG A 118 1.62 2.05 -3.27
CA ARG A 118 0.89 2.35 -4.50
C ARG A 118 0.19 1.13 -5.09
N LYS A 119 0.94 0.05 -5.24
CA LYS A 119 0.50 -1.16 -5.94
C LYS A 119 1.20 -2.37 -5.35
N ALA A 120 0.52 -3.51 -5.34
CA ALA A 120 1.20 -4.78 -5.12
C ALA A 120 0.75 -5.91 -6.03
N VAL A 121 1.64 -6.91 -6.11
CA VAL A 121 1.38 -8.18 -6.80
C VAL A 121 2.14 -9.29 -6.10
N TYR A 122 1.55 -10.49 -6.08
CA TYR A 122 2.32 -11.70 -5.83
C TYR A 122 2.96 -12.17 -7.11
N TYR A 123 4.28 -12.29 -7.11
CA TYR A 123 5.05 -12.86 -8.21
C TYR A 123 6.07 -13.85 -7.65
N ASN A 124 6.03 -15.10 -8.12
CA ASN A 124 6.90 -16.19 -7.64
C ASN A 124 6.93 -16.33 -6.10
N ASN A 125 5.74 -16.33 -5.47
CA ASN A 125 5.57 -16.40 -4.01
C ASN A 125 6.25 -15.26 -3.23
N LYS A 126 6.55 -14.15 -3.88
CA LYS A 126 7.03 -12.93 -3.23
C LYS A 126 6.02 -11.82 -3.42
N LEU A 127 5.86 -10.99 -2.39
CA LEU A 127 5.01 -9.80 -2.47
C LEU A 127 5.85 -8.62 -2.94
N LEU A 128 5.61 -8.19 -4.17
CA LEU A 128 6.25 -7.01 -4.74
C LEU A 128 5.35 -5.81 -4.47
N VAL A 129 5.93 -4.74 -3.93
CA VAL A 129 5.17 -3.54 -3.54
C VAL A 129 5.85 -2.32 -4.13
N ALA A 130 5.12 -1.58 -4.96
CA ALA A 130 5.53 -0.27 -5.42
C ALA A 130 5.20 0.78 -4.34
N PHE A 131 6.13 1.69 -4.09
CA PHE A 131 6.01 2.72 -3.07
C PHE A 131 6.42 4.09 -3.60
N HIS A 132 5.99 5.12 -2.88
CA HIS A 132 6.55 6.47 -2.95
C HIS A 132 6.90 6.94 -1.53
N THR A 133 7.98 7.69 -1.41
CA THR A 133 8.42 8.25 -0.13
C THR A 133 9.14 9.57 -0.32
N THR A 134 8.92 10.50 0.59
CA THR A 134 9.77 11.68 0.78
C THR A 134 10.77 11.48 1.93
N ALA A 135 10.67 10.36 2.67
CA ALA A 135 11.56 10.02 3.77
C ALA A 135 12.93 9.55 3.29
N THR A 136 13.95 10.11 3.92
CA THR A 136 15.37 9.81 3.67
C THR A 136 15.98 8.97 4.79
N ASP A 137 15.17 8.48 5.71
CA ASP A 137 15.57 7.78 6.93
C ASP A 137 14.75 6.49 7.18
N ILE A 138 15.14 5.79 8.25
CA ILE A 138 14.48 4.63 8.86
C ILE A 138 14.29 3.44 7.90
N ASP A 139 13.11 3.26 7.29
CA ASP A 139 12.84 2.04 6.49
C ASP A 139 13.23 2.20 5.03
N PHE A 140 12.89 3.35 4.47
CA PHE A 140 13.17 3.63 3.08
C PHE A 140 14.61 4.10 2.92
N GLN A 141 15.09 5.07 3.71
CA GLN A 141 16.46 5.60 3.53
C GLN A 141 16.70 6.03 2.07
N SER A 142 15.73 6.76 1.51
CA SER A 142 15.81 7.23 0.13
C SER A 142 17.08 8.08 -0.05
N PRO A 143 17.82 7.92 -1.18
CA PRO A 143 19.06 8.67 -1.40
C PRO A 143 18.85 10.18 -1.45
N GLU A 144 17.64 10.62 -1.80
CA GLU A 144 17.22 12.01 -1.79
C GLU A 144 15.70 12.09 -1.58
N ARG A 145 15.18 13.29 -1.29
CA ARG A 145 13.75 13.50 -1.04
C ARG A 145 12.94 13.22 -2.31
N SER A 146 11.75 12.67 -2.10
CA SER A 146 10.74 12.35 -3.12
C SER A 146 11.22 11.33 -4.15
N LYS A 147 11.01 10.05 -3.85
CA LYS A 147 11.34 8.94 -4.76
C LYS A 147 10.29 7.86 -4.80
N GLY A 148 10.05 7.38 -6.01
CA GLY A 148 9.40 6.10 -6.28
C GLY A 148 10.39 4.93 -6.22
N GLY A 149 9.87 3.76 -5.91
CA GLY A 149 10.62 2.53 -5.93
C GLY A 149 9.72 1.32 -5.79
N PHE A 150 10.35 0.15 -5.70
CA PHE A 150 9.67 -1.05 -5.27
C PHE A 150 10.47 -1.76 -4.18
N ILE A 151 9.75 -2.46 -3.31
CA ILE A 151 10.30 -3.37 -2.32
C ILE A 151 9.76 -4.78 -2.56
N VAL A 152 10.48 -5.75 -2.04
CA VAL A 152 10.05 -7.14 -1.95
C VAL A 152 9.86 -7.49 -0.49
N LEU A 153 8.65 -7.92 -0.13
CA LEU A 153 8.32 -8.36 1.22
C LEU A 153 8.36 -9.89 1.32
N ASP A 154 8.87 -10.39 2.43
CA ASP A 154 8.73 -11.79 2.83
C ASP A 154 7.31 -12.09 3.37
N ASP A 155 7.05 -13.35 3.70
CA ASP A 155 5.75 -13.81 4.21
C ASP A 155 5.38 -13.23 5.61
N GLN A 156 6.34 -12.60 6.29
CA GLN A 156 6.16 -11.90 7.56
C GLN A 156 6.08 -10.37 7.38
N GLY A 157 6.13 -9.89 6.14
CA GLY A 157 6.05 -8.47 5.78
C GLY A 157 7.36 -7.70 5.95
N ASN A 158 8.51 -8.36 6.09
CA ASN A 158 9.80 -7.64 6.17
C ASN A 158 10.38 -7.38 4.79
N ILE A 159 11.06 -6.24 4.64
CA ILE A 159 11.74 -5.87 3.39
C ILE A 159 12.95 -6.79 3.18
N THR A 160 12.98 -7.48 2.05
CA THR A 160 14.09 -8.36 1.62
C THR A 160 14.90 -7.80 0.47
N ASP A 161 14.29 -6.95 -0.34
CA ASP A 161 14.93 -6.22 -1.43
C ASP A 161 14.24 -4.88 -1.63
N LYS A 162 14.97 -3.90 -2.17
CA LYS A 162 14.53 -2.52 -2.36
C LYS A 162 15.28 -1.88 -3.51
N LYS A 163 14.55 -1.27 -4.43
CA LYS A 163 15.12 -0.53 -5.56
C LYS A 163 14.40 0.78 -5.80
N TYR A 164 15.21 1.84 -5.92
CA TYR A 164 14.77 3.17 -6.31
C TYR A 164 14.81 3.33 -7.83
N ILE A 165 13.88 4.13 -8.36
CA ILE A 165 13.85 4.47 -9.79
C ILE A 165 14.42 5.85 -10.10
N GLY A 166 14.66 6.67 -9.07
CA GLY A 166 15.23 8.01 -9.20
C GLY A 166 14.24 9.15 -9.48
N GLU A 167 12.93 8.87 -9.61
CA GLU A 167 11.92 9.88 -9.97
C GLU A 167 10.63 9.66 -9.16
N ASP A 168 9.72 10.63 -9.20
CA ASP A 168 8.42 10.49 -8.56
C ASP A 168 7.52 9.53 -9.34
N MET A 169 6.92 8.60 -8.63
CA MET A 169 6.00 7.62 -9.21
C MET A 169 4.57 8.16 -9.13
N ILE A 170 3.98 8.49 -10.27
CA ILE A 170 2.61 9.04 -10.33
C ILE A 170 1.58 7.92 -10.49
N TYR A 171 1.89 6.94 -11.34
CA TYR A 171 1.06 5.75 -11.54
C TYR A 171 1.95 4.54 -11.72
N CYS A 172 1.49 3.38 -11.26
CA CYS A 172 2.15 2.11 -11.54
C CYS A 172 1.18 0.93 -11.55
N THR A 173 1.58 -0.13 -12.25
CA THR A 173 0.98 -1.45 -12.17
C THR A 173 2.05 -2.51 -12.39
N PHE A 174 1.75 -3.75 -12.02
CA PHE A 174 2.52 -4.90 -12.45
C PHE A 174 1.83 -5.61 -13.61
N ASP A 175 2.60 -6.22 -14.51
CA ASP A 175 2.06 -7.15 -15.51
C ASP A 175 2.07 -8.60 -15.00
N SER A 176 1.57 -9.53 -15.83
CA SER A 176 1.51 -10.97 -15.50
C SER A 176 2.88 -11.64 -15.41
N GLN A 177 3.95 -10.95 -15.81
CA GLN A 177 5.32 -11.43 -15.79
C GLN A 177 6.15 -10.74 -14.68
N GLY A 178 5.53 -9.89 -13.84
CA GLY A 178 6.18 -9.18 -12.76
C GLY A 178 6.94 -7.92 -13.18
N PHE A 179 6.72 -7.38 -14.37
CA PHE A 179 7.28 -6.07 -14.75
C PHE A 179 6.49 -4.94 -14.09
N LEU A 180 7.20 -3.93 -13.60
CA LEU A 180 6.60 -2.67 -13.17
C LEU A 180 6.43 -1.76 -14.38
N ILE A 181 5.19 -1.48 -14.74
CA ILE A 181 4.80 -0.43 -15.69
C ILE A 181 4.47 0.80 -14.90
N MET A 182 5.03 1.95 -15.27
CA MET A 182 4.80 3.17 -14.50
C MET A 182 4.88 4.46 -15.30
N LEU A 183 4.24 5.49 -14.77
CA LEU A 183 4.40 6.88 -15.19
C LEU A 183 5.17 7.62 -14.10
N THR A 184 6.33 8.16 -14.46
CA THR A 184 7.14 8.99 -13.56
C THR A 184 6.95 10.47 -13.87
N TYR A 185 7.23 11.32 -12.89
CA TYR A 185 7.33 12.77 -13.05
C TYR A 185 8.70 13.23 -12.59
N ASN A 186 9.37 14.02 -13.44
CA ASN A 186 10.65 14.62 -13.12
C ASN A 186 10.47 16.11 -12.80
N HIS A 187 10.78 16.49 -11.55
CA HIS A 187 10.73 17.87 -11.08
C HIS A 187 11.93 18.72 -11.55
N ASP A 188 13.03 18.09 -11.99
CA ASP A 188 14.24 18.80 -12.39
C ASP A 188 14.14 19.43 -13.79
N ASP A 189 13.13 19.02 -14.57
CA ASP A 189 12.83 19.62 -15.86
C ASP A 189 11.89 20.83 -15.68
N TYR A 190 12.24 21.98 -16.25
CA TYR A 190 11.50 23.24 -16.14
C TYR A 190 10.00 23.15 -16.49
N TYR A 191 9.62 22.17 -17.31
CA TYR A 191 8.24 21.94 -17.74
C TYR A 191 7.51 20.82 -16.98
N GLY A 192 8.22 20.06 -16.14
CA GLY A 192 7.69 18.87 -15.50
C GLY A 192 7.36 17.78 -16.52
N THR A 193 8.31 16.90 -16.81
CA THR A 193 8.10 15.87 -17.83
C THR A 193 7.50 14.61 -17.20
N TYR A 194 6.47 14.06 -17.85
CA TYR A 194 5.91 12.75 -17.51
C TYR A 194 6.51 11.69 -18.42
N THR A 195 7.23 10.73 -17.84
CA THR A 195 7.94 9.69 -18.61
C THR A 195 7.37 8.31 -18.29
N PRO A 196 6.74 7.61 -19.25
CA PRO A 196 6.37 6.22 -19.05
C PRO A 196 7.63 5.35 -19.04
N ARG A 197 7.72 4.41 -18.08
CA ARG A 197 8.83 3.46 -17.95
C ARG A 197 8.29 2.04 -17.76
N LEU A 198 8.98 1.08 -18.37
CA LEU A 198 8.79 -0.34 -18.13
C LEU A 198 10.06 -0.88 -17.48
N ILE A 199 9.95 -1.35 -16.23
CA ILE A 199 11.08 -1.85 -15.46
C ILE A 199 10.89 -3.35 -15.23
N LYS A 200 11.87 -4.14 -15.67
CA LYS A 200 11.93 -5.56 -15.36
C LYS A 200 12.38 -5.75 -13.91
N ILE A 201 11.57 -6.41 -13.12
CA ILE A 201 11.93 -6.87 -11.78
C ILE A 201 12.59 -8.24 -12.00
N ARG A 202 13.91 -8.30 -11.81
CA ARG A 202 14.73 -9.51 -12.03
C ARG A 202 15.12 -10.12 -10.70
#